data_AF-A0A1A8T102-F1
#
_entry.id   AF-A0A1A8T102-F1
#
_cell.length_a   1.000
_cell.length_b   1.000
_cell.length_c   1.000
_cell.angle_alpha   90.00
_cell.angle_beta   90.00
_cell.angle_gamma   90.00
#
_symmetry.space_group_name_H-M   'P 1'
#
loop_
_entity.id
_entity.type
_entity.pdbx_description
1 polymer ?
#
loop_
_entity_poly.entity_id
_entity_poly.type
_entity_poly.pdbx_seq_one_letter_code
_entity_poly.pdbx_strand_id
1 'polypeptide(L)'
;MKLYSKELDIKQLIKVNMSNISIIINILALIMTLSLFLTSILTVVYYFKIVRKIDTILASHGVDKDGFDITWGRFKLYKRAILTPDFFDKDELKERLFDPELFLKKITPIDRKIIKTRAFFSTSFIVTLIFLIIYDSFIK
;
A
#
# COMPACT_ATOMS: atom_id res chain seq x y z
N MET A 1 -54.07 18.07 1.22
CA MET A 1 -53.69 16.86 0.44
C MET A 1 -52.31 17.00 -0.26
N LYS A 2 -51.98 18.12 -0.93
CA LYS A 2 -50.66 18.31 -1.60
C LYS A 2 -49.43 18.37 -0.67
N LEU A 3 -49.56 18.90 0.55
CA LEU A 3 -48.46 18.98 1.53
C LEU A 3 -48.05 17.58 2.04
N TYR A 4 -49.03 16.71 2.30
CA TYR A 4 -48.79 15.36 2.79
C TYR A 4 -48.10 14.46 1.75
N SER A 5 -48.39 14.65 0.45
CA SER A 5 -47.67 13.93 -0.62
C SER A 5 -46.22 14.39 -0.74
N LYS A 6 -45.94 15.70 -0.67
CA LYS A 6 -44.56 16.23 -0.69
C LYS A 6 -43.72 15.75 0.49
N GLU A 7 -44.28 15.69 1.70
CA GLU A 7 -43.57 15.15 2.86
C GLU A 7 -43.27 13.65 2.72
N LEU A 8 -44.19 12.88 2.12
CA LEU A 8 -43.99 11.47 1.84
C LEU A 8 -42.86 11.26 0.82
N ASP A 9 -42.83 12.07 -0.24
CA ASP A 9 -41.80 12.03 -1.30
C ASP A 9 -40.41 12.37 -0.74
N ILE A 10 -40.31 13.40 0.11
CA ILE A 10 -39.03 13.79 0.75
C ILE A 10 -38.52 12.67 1.67
N LYS A 11 -39.39 12.06 2.49
CA LYS A 11 -39.01 10.96 3.38
C LYS A 11 -38.54 9.73 2.59
N GLN A 12 -39.20 9.41 1.48
CA GLN A 12 -38.75 8.33 0.60
C GLN A 12 -37.39 8.63 -0.03
N LEU A 13 -37.18 9.87 -0.53
CA LEU A 13 -35.91 10.29 -1.12
C LEU A 13 -34.75 10.19 -0.12
N ILE A 14 -34.96 10.64 1.12
CA ILE A 14 -33.97 10.54 2.21
C ILE A 14 -33.66 9.06 2.51
N LYS A 15 -34.68 8.20 2.60
CA LYS A 15 -34.49 6.77 2.88
C LYS A 15 -33.68 6.07 1.78
N VAL A 16 -33.97 6.36 0.50
CA VAL A 16 -33.20 5.81 -0.62
C VAL A 16 -31.75 6.28 -0.60
N ASN A 17 -31.52 7.58 -0.35
CA ASN A 17 -30.16 8.13 -0.25
C ASN A 17 -29.36 7.51 0.91
N MET A 18 -29.96 7.36 2.09
CA MET A 18 -29.32 6.72 3.25
C MET A 18 -28.98 5.25 2.97
N SER A 19 -29.86 4.52 2.27
CA SER A 19 -29.61 3.14 1.85
C SER A 19 -28.43 3.06 0.89
N ASN A 20 -28.36 3.95 -0.11
CA ASN A 20 -27.28 3.98 -1.09
C ASN A 20 -25.93 4.29 -0.41
N ILE A 21 -25.92 5.24 0.52
CA ILE A 21 -24.75 5.58 1.33
C ILE A 21 -24.27 4.36 2.13
N SER A 22 -25.18 3.65 2.81
CA SER A 22 -24.83 2.45 3.57
C SER A 22 -24.20 1.37 2.68
N ILE A 23 -24.71 1.17 1.47
CA ILE A 23 -24.16 0.20 0.51
C ILE A 23 -22.73 0.59 0.11
N ILE A 24 -22.49 1.88 -0.18
CA ILE A 24 -21.16 2.38 -0.54
C ILE A 24 -20.15 2.14 0.59
N ILE A 25 -20.52 2.46 1.83
CA ILE A 25 -19.65 2.24 3.00
C ILE A 25 -19.30 0.75 3.15
N ASN A 26 -20.28 -0.14 3.00
CA ASN A 26 -20.06 -1.58 3.07
C ASN A 26 -19.10 -2.08 1.98
N ILE A 27 -19.23 -1.58 0.75
CA ILE A 27 -18.31 -1.90 -0.36
C ILE A 27 -16.90 -1.41 -0.04
N LEU A 28 -16.75 -0.18 0.47
CA LEU A 28 -15.45 0.37 0.85
C LEU A 28 -14.82 -0.42 2.01
N ALA A 29 -15.59 -0.81 3.01
CA ALA A 29 -15.12 -1.65 4.11
C ALA A 29 -14.63 -3.03 3.63
N LEU A 30 -15.34 -3.63 2.65
CA LEU A 30 -14.93 -4.87 2.01
C LEU A 30 -13.61 -4.69 1.23
N ILE A 31 -13.50 -3.63 0.42
CA ILE A 31 -12.27 -3.30 -0.32
C ILE A 31 -11.09 -3.09 0.63
N MET A 32 -11.30 -2.37 1.72
CA MET A 32 -10.28 -2.14 2.75
C MET A 32 -9.80 -3.46 3.36
N THR A 33 -10.73 -4.32 3.76
CA THR A 33 -10.42 -5.61 4.39
C THR A 33 -9.68 -6.55 3.43
N LEU A 34 -10.16 -6.65 2.18
CA LEU A 34 -9.49 -7.44 1.13
C LEU A 34 -8.09 -6.91 0.82
N SER A 35 -7.93 -5.58 0.75
CA SER A 35 -6.64 -4.94 0.50
C SER A 35 -5.64 -5.20 1.63
N LEU A 36 -6.08 -5.16 2.89
CA LEU A 36 -5.24 -5.49 4.04
C LEU A 36 -4.81 -6.95 4.01
N PHE A 37 -5.75 -7.86 3.75
CA PHE A 37 -5.49 -9.30 3.67
C PHE A 37 -4.47 -9.62 2.56
N LEU A 38 -4.70 -9.11 1.35
CA LEU A 38 -3.81 -9.32 0.21
C LEU A 38 -2.44 -8.67 0.43
N THR A 39 -2.39 -7.47 1.00
CA THR A 39 -1.11 -6.81 1.36
C THR A 39 -0.31 -7.63 2.37
N SER A 40 -0.99 -8.24 3.34
CA SER A 40 -0.34 -9.07 4.37
C SER A 40 0.29 -10.32 3.74
N ILE A 41 -0.47 -11.06 2.91
CA ILE A 41 0.05 -12.21 2.17
C ILE A 41 1.24 -11.80 1.29
N LEU A 42 1.08 -10.73 0.51
CA LEU A 42 2.15 -10.25 -0.37
C LEU A 42 3.37 -9.75 0.39
N THR A 43 3.21 -9.26 1.63
CA THR A 43 4.33 -8.86 2.49
C THR A 43 5.14 -10.09 2.91
N VAL A 44 4.48 -11.19 3.27
CA VAL A 44 5.15 -12.47 3.55
C VAL A 44 5.89 -12.99 2.31
N VAL A 45 5.22 -13.00 1.14
CA VAL A 45 5.85 -13.42 -0.12
C VAL A 45 7.04 -12.53 -0.48
N TYR A 46 6.87 -11.21 -0.36
CA TYR A 46 7.93 -10.23 -0.60
C TYR A 46 9.14 -10.47 0.32
N TYR A 47 8.89 -10.76 1.59
CA TYR A 47 9.95 -11.06 2.55
C TYR A 47 10.76 -12.30 2.14
N PHE A 48 10.08 -13.44 1.98
CA PHE A 48 10.77 -14.71 1.73
C PHE A 48 11.45 -14.76 0.37
N LYS A 49 10.84 -14.16 -0.66
CA LYS A 49 11.33 -14.26 -2.04
C LYS A 49 12.33 -13.17 -2.42
N ILE A 50 12.12 -11.94 -1.93
CA ILE A 50 12.84 -10.76 -2.44
C ILE A 50 13.73 -10.16 -1.36
N VAL A 51 13.21 -9.89 -0.15
CA VAL A 51 14.01 -9.28 0.93
C VAL A 51 15.17 -10.20 1.31
N ARG A 52 14.91 -11.48 1.60
CA ARG A 52 15.99 -12.44 1.93
C ARG A 52 17.02 -12.57 0.82
N LYS A 53 16.57 -12.56 -0.43
CA LYS A 53 17.45 -12.62 -1.61
C LYS A 53 18.37 -11.41 -1.68
N ILE A 54 17.84 -10.20 -1.48
CA ILE A 54 18.64 -8.97 -1.46
C ILE A 54 19.59 -8.97 -0.26
N ASP A 55 19.12 -9.33 0.93
CA ASP A 55 19.94 -9.43 2.13
C ASP A 55 21.16 -10.33 1.91
N THR A 56 20.98 -11.50 1.28
CA THR A 56 22.09 -12.41 0.95
C THR A 56 23.07 -11.79 -0.04
N ILE A 57 22.58 -11.05 -1.04
CA ILE A 57 23.45 -10.38 -2.02
C ILE A 57 24.21 -9.23 -1.36
N LEU A 58 23.58 -8.43 -0.53
CA LEU A 58 24.24 -7.32 0.17
C LEU A 58 25.30 -7.82 1.15
N ALA A 59 24.98 -8.87 1.92
CA ALA A 59 25.93 -9.51 2.81
C ALA A 59 27.15 -10.07 2.06
N SER A 60 26.98 -10.62 0.85
CA SER A 60 28.10 -11.11 0.04
C SER A 60 29.01 -10.00 -0.49
N HIS A 61 28.58 -8.74 -0.43
CA HIS A 61 29.37 -7.56 -0.82
C HIS A 61 29.79 -6.72 0.40
N GLY A 62 29.70 -7.28 1.63
CA GLY A 62 30.12 -6.61 2.86
C GLY A 62 29.19 -5.49 3.31
N VAL A 63 27.98 -5.38 2.75
CA VAL A 63 26.99 -4.39 3.14
C VAL A 63 26.18 -4.92 4.31
N ASP A 64 26.28 -4.25 5.47
CA ASP A 64 25.45 -4.54 6.63
C ASP A 64 24.06 -3.91 6.49
N LYS A 65 23.04 -4.76 6.41
CA LYS A 65 21.64 -4.34 6.28
C LYS A 65 21.11 -3.67 7.54
N ASP A 66 21.66 -4.00 8.71
CA ASP A 66 21.18 -3.47 9.98
C ASP A 66 21.60 -2.01 10.16
N GLY A 67 22.68 -1.58 9.47
CA GLY A 67 23.13 -0.18 9.42
C GLY A 67 22.12 0.81 8.81
N PHE A 68 21.14 0.33 8.04
CA PHE A 68 20.09 1.17 7.44
C PHE A 68 18.66 0.67 7.65
N ASP A 69 18.45 -0.40 8.43
CA ASP A 69 17.13 -0.95 8.68
C ASP A 69 16.43 -0.34 9.91
N ILE A 70 16.10 0.95 9.82
CA ILE A 70 15.34 1.64 10.87
C ILE A 70 13.85 1.37 10.67
N THR A 71 13.18 0.77 11.65
CA THR A 71 11.70 0.52 11.63
C THR A 71 11.21 -0.16 10.35
N TRP A 72 11.84 -1.26 9.95
CA TRP A 72 11.53 -1.98 8.69
C TRP A 72 11.78 -1.12 7.44
N GLY A 73 12.65 -0.12 7.56
CA GLY A 73 13.04 0.80 6.49
C GLY A 73 13.61 0.07 5.29
N ARG A 74 14.32 -1.05 5.49
CA ARG A 74 14.93 -1.79 4.38
C ARG A 74 13.91 -2.31 3.37
N PHE A 75 12.69 -2.65 3.79
CA PHE A 75 11.63 -3.09 2.88
C PHE A 75 11.20 -1.96 1.94
N LYS A 76 11.19 -0.73 2.43
CA LYS A 76 10.88 0.46 1.62
C LYS A 76 12.07 0.80 0.72
N LEU A 77 13.30 0.71 1.24
CA LEU A 77 14.53 0.97 0.47
C LEU A 77 14.70 -0.02 -0.68
N TYR A 78 14.51 -1.32 -0.44
CA TYR A 78 14.60 -2.34 -1.49
C TYR A 78 13.52 -2.17 -2.55
N LYS A 79 12.27 -1.89 -2.16
CA LYS A 79 11.21 -1.50 -3.11
C LYS A 79 11.67 -0.33 -3.98
N ARG A 80 12.22 0.70 -3.35
CA ARG A 80 12.65 1.92 -4.04
C ARG A 80 13.83 1.67 -4.98
N ALA A 81 14.84 0.94 -4.52
CA ALA A 81 15.99 0.56 -5.32
C ALA A 81 15.60 -0.25 -6.56
N ILE A 82 14.57 -1.10 -6.46
CA ILE A 82 14.09 -1.88 -7.62
C ILE A 82 13.28 -1.02 -8.60
N LEU A 83 12.37 -0.18 -8.09
CA LEU A 83 11.41 0.54 -8.92
C LEU A 83 11.93 1.89 -9.45
N THR A 84 12.79 2.55 -8.70
CA THR A 84 13.36 3.88 -8.98
C THR A 84 14.83 3.89 -8.53
N PRO A 85 15.72 3.15 -9.20
CA PRO A 85 17.12 3.03 -8.81
C PRO A 85 17.86 4.37 -8.81
N ASP A 86 17.54 5.25 -9.77
CA ASP A 86 18.13 6.60 -9.92
C ASP A 86 17.96 7.50 -8.69
N PHE A 87 17.07 7.12 -7.75
CA PHE A 87 16.96 7.79 -6.46
C PHE A 87 18.23 7.66 -5.62
N PHE A 88 18.98 6.57 -5.77
CA PHE A 88 20.19 6.30 -5.00
C PHE A 88 21.42 7.04 -5.54
N ASP A 89 21.37 7.53 -6.78
CA ASP A 89 22.44 8.36 -7.38
C ASP A 89 22.49 9.77 -6.80
N LYS A 90 21.53 10.15 -5.96
CA LYS A 90 21.47 11.46 -5.28
C LYS A 90 22.12 11.38 -3.90
N ASP A 91 22.76 12.48 -3.49
CA ASP A 91 23.14 12.75 -2.09
C ASP A 91 23.93 11.64 -1.38
N GLU A 92 24.90 11.01 -2.08
CA GLU A 92 25.78 9.96 -1.54
C GLU A 92 25.03 8.73 -0.95
N LEU A 93 23.76 8.55 -1.33
CA LEU A 93 22.89 7.49 -0.78
C LEU A 93 23.43 6.09 -1.09
N LYS A 94 24.08 5.88 -2.24
CA LYS A 94 24.77 4.63 -2.57
C LYS A 94 25.85 4.28 -1.54
N GLU A 95 26.64 5.27 -1.12
CA GLU A 95 27.74 5.10 -0.17
C GLU A 95 27.22 4.90 1.25
N ARG A 96 26.14 5.63 1.61
CA ARG A 96 25.54 5.58 2.96
C ARG A 96 24.65 4.36 3.19
N LEU A 97 24.09 3.76 2.13
CA LEU A 97 23.14 2.65 2.20
C LEU A 97 23.70 1.42 1.48
N PHE A 98 23.55 1.41 0.15
CA PHE A 98 24.02 0.37 -0.74
C PHE A 98 23.84 0.80 -2.19
N ASP A 99 24.59 0.18 -3.11
CA ASP A 99 24.37 0.32 -4.54
C ASP A 99 23.26 -0.65 -5.03
N PRO A 100 22.14 -0.16 -5.60
CA PRO A 100 21.12 -1.01 -6.20
C PRO A 100 21.65 -1.96 -7.30
N GLU A 101 22.71 -1.58 -8.02
CA GLU A 101 23.24 -2.38 -9.12
C GLU A 101 23.69 -3.78 -8.69
N LEU A 102 24.08 -3.94 -7.42
CA LEU A 102 24.52 -5.21 -6.82
C LEU A 102 23.50 -6.35 -7.02
N PHE A 103 22.21 -6.02 -7.00
CA PHE A 103 21.14 -7.02 -7.11
C PHE A 103 20.19 -6.80 -8.27
N LEU A 104 20.15 -5.62 -8.91
CA LEU A 104 19.18 -5.32 -9.97
C LEU A 104 19.17 -6.35 -11.11
N LYS A 105 20.34 -6.83 -11.54
CA LYS A 105 20.48 -7.88 -12.57
C LYS A 105 19.93 -9.24 -12.13
N LYS A 106 19.82 -9.47 -10.81
CA LYS A 106 19.27 -10.69 -10.22
C LYS A 106 17.76 -10.58 -9.97
N ILE A 107 17.15 -9.41 -10.10
CA ILE A 107 15.71 -9.20 -9.89
C ILE A 107 14.93 -9.59 -11.13
N THR A 108 13.98 -10.51 -10.98
CA THR A 108 13.15 -11.01 -12.09
C THR A 108 11.95 -10.11 -12.37
N PRO A 109 11.31 -10.21 -13.55
CA PRO A 109 10.04 -9.53 -13.82
C PRO A 109 8.93 -9.92 -12.82
N ILE A 110 8.93 -11.17 -12.36
CA ILE A 110 7.98 -11.66 -11.34
C ILE A 110 8.22 -10.96 -10.00
N ASP A 111 9.48 -10.76 -9.61
CA ASP A 111 9.82 -10.04 -8.38
C ASP A 111 9.28 -8.60 -8.43
N ARG A 112 9.48 -7.92 -9.57
CA ARG A 112 8.93 -6.58 -9.82
C ARG A 112 7.40 -6.56 -9.75
N LYS A 113 6.73 -7.58 -10.31
CA LYS A 113 5.27 -7.71 -10.25
C LYS A 113 4.79 -7.84 -8.80
N ILE A 114 5.41 -8.72 -8.00
CA ILE A 114 5.07 -8.88 -6.57
C ILE A 114 5.18 -7.55 -5.83
N ILE A 115 6.27 -6.79 -6.05
CA ILE A 115 6.48 -5.49 -5.42
C ILE A 115 5.39 -4.49 -5.82
N LYS A 116 5.09 -4.38 -7.13
CA LYS A 116 4.06 -3.46 -7.64
C LYS A 116 2.67 -3.83 -7.10
N THR A 117 2.31 -5.11 -7.12
CA THR A 117 1.03 -5.60 -6.60
C THR A 117 0.92 -5.35 -5.09
N ARG A 118 1.98 -5.62 -4.31
CA ARG A 118 2.02 -5.31 -2.88
C ARG A 118 1.82 -3.82 -2.63
N ALA A 119 2.52 -2.97 -3.40
CA ALA A 119 2.40 -1.53 -3.27
C ALA A 119 0.98 -1.04 -3.61
N PHE A 120 0.36 -1.59 -4.67
CA PHE A 120 -1.01 -1.27 -5.05
C PHE A 120 -2.01 -1.56 -3.93
N PHE A 121 -2.02 -2.78 -3.38
CA PHE A 121 -2.95 -3.12 -2.30
C PHE A 121 -2.66 -2.34 -1.02
N SER A 122 -1.39 -2.08 -0.71
CA SER A 122 -1.03 -1.26 0.45
C SER A 122 -1.54 0.18 0.30
N THR A 123 -1.42 0.77 -0.89
CA THR A 123 -1.97 2.11 -1.17
C THR A 123 -3.49 2.10 -1.16
N SER A 124 -4.13 1.10 -1.77
CA SER A 124 -5.59 0.97 -1.76
C SER A 124 -6.15 0.88 -0.35
N PHE A 125 -5.51 0.10 0.54
CA PHE A 125 -5.86 0.05 1.95
C PHE A 125 -5.75 1.43 2.62
N ILE A 126 -4.62 2.11 2.49
CA ILE A 126 -4.38 3.42 3.13
C ILE A 126 -5.37 4.48 2.63
N VAL A 127 -5.58 4.57 1.31
CA VAL A 127 -6.51 5.54 0.72
C VAL A 127 -7.94 5.30 1.19
N THR A 128 -8.37 4.03 1.21
CA THR A 128 -9.72 3.68 1.67
C THR A 128 -9.89 3.97 3.16
N LEU A 129 -8.88 3.67 3.98
CA LEU A 129 -8.87 3.97 5.40
C LEU A 129 -9.00 5.48 5.66
N ILE A 130 -8.17 6.30 4.98
CA ILE A 130 -8.21 7.77 5.10
C ILE A 130 -9.58 8.29 4.69
N PHE A 131 -10.13 7.80 3.57
CA PHE A 131 -11.46 8.20 3.12
C PHE A 131 -12.54 7.91 4.16
N LEU A 132 -12.54 6.71 4.75
CA LEU A 132 -13.52 6.33 5.78
C LEU A 132 -13.37 7.16 7.06
N ILE A 133 -12.14 7.47 7.49
CA ILE A 133 -11.88 8.35 8.65
C ILE A 133 -12.41 9.76 8.40
N ILE A 134 -12.10 10.33 7.23
CA ILE A 134 -12.57 11.66 6.85
C ILE A 134 -14.10 11.68 6.81
N TYR A 135 -14.72 10.67 6.19
CA TYR A 135 -16.17 10.53 6.12
C TYR A 135 -16.83 10.44 7.50
N ASP A 136 -16.31 9.62 8.42
CA ASP A 136 -16.80 9.54 9.81
C ASP A 136 -16.69 10.89 10.54
N SER A 137 -15.62 11.65 10.27
CA SER A 137 -15.39 12.98 10.86
C SER A 137 -16.35 14.05 10.36
N PHE A 138 -16.99 13.88 9.20
CA PHE A 138 -17.97 14.81 8.64
C PHE A 138 -19.42 14.49 9.02
N ILE A 139 -19.70 13.27 9.49
CA ILE A 139 -21.06 12.82 9.84
C ILE A 139 -21.36 12.94 11.33
N LYS A 140 -20.31 12.96 12.16
CA LYS A 140 -20.42 13.37 13.57
C LYS A 140 -20.52 14.89 13.67
#